data_AF-A0A3D3F0P5-F1
#
_entry.id   AF-A0A3D3F0P5-F1
#
_cell.length_a   1.000
_cell.length_b   1.000
_cell.length_c   1.000
_cell.angle_alpha   90.00
_cell.angle_beta   90.00
_cell.angle_gamma   90.00
#
_symmetry.space_group_name_H-M   'P 1'
#
loop_
_entity.id
_entity.type
_entity.pdbx_description
1 polymer ?
#
loop_
_entity_poly.entity_id
_entity_poly.type
_entity_poly.pdbx_seq_one_letter_code
_entity_poly.pdbx_strand_id
1 'polypeptide(L)'
;NFSEGRDQSILDAIAAAIKSVKNVALLDVDPGADTNRTVFTMAGEPEAVVEAAFQAIKKAAELIDMSKHHGEHPRMGATDVCPFIPISDMTMEECVEYARKLGKRVGDELDIPVYLYENAATKPEWKNLANVRSGEYEALPQKANDPAWKPDFGPHAFNAKSGATAISAREFLIAYNINLNT
;
A
#
# COMPACT_ATOMS: atom_id res chain seq x y z
N ASN A 1 -4.26 1.42 -0.39
CA ASN A 1 -4.18 2.84 -0.79
C ASN A 1 -3.48 2.93 -2.11
N PHE A 2 -4.19 3.38 -3.13
CA PHE A 2 -3.67 3.44 -4.49
C PHE A 2 -3.46 4.89 -4.91
N SER A 3 -2.38 5.14 -5.64
CA SER A 3 -2.02 6.46 -6.19
C SER A 3 -2.78 6.69 -7.49
N GLU A 4 -4.10 6.76 -7.38
CA GLU A 4 -5.05 7.08 -8.44
C GLU A 4 -6.34 7.55 -7.75
N GLY A 5 -6.93 8.65 -8.19
CA GLY A 5 -8.17 9.22 -7.63
C GLY A 5 -9.09 9.87 -8.66
N ARG A 6 -8.81 9.68 -9.97
CA ARG A 6 -9.47 10.39 -11.07
C ARG A 6 -9.93 9.43 -12.18
N ASP A 7 -9.11 8.47 -12.58
CA ASP A 7 -9.44 7.50 -13.62
C ASP A 7 -10.28 6.34 -13.08
N GLN A 8 -11.59 6.45 -13.29
CA GLN A 8 -12.55 5.43 -12.85
C GLN A 8 -12.27 4.05 -13.46
N SER A 9 -11.73 3.96 -14.66
CA SER A 9 -11.46 2.67 -15.31
C SER A 9 -10.37 1.90 -14.57
N ILE A 10 -9.37 2.60 -14.04
CA ILE A 10 -8.31 2.01 -13.21
C ILE A 10 -8.89 1.56 -11.86
N LEU A 11 -9.69 2.41 -11.22
CA LEU A 11 -10.32 2.09 -9.94
C LEU A 11 -11.26 0.87 -10.04
N ASP A 12 -12.07 0.81 -11.10
CA ASP A 12 -12.97 -0.31 -11.36
C ASP A 12 -12.20 -1.61 -11.63
N ALA A 13 -11.07 -1.55 -12.34
CA ALA A 13 -10.23 -2.71 -12.60
C ALA A 13 -9.59 -3.25 -11.31
N ILE A 14 -9.13 -2.37 -10.41
CA ILE A 14 -8.61 -2.75 -9.09
C ILE A 14 -9.73 -3.34 -8.22
N ALA A 15 -10.91 -2.71 -8.22
CA ALA A 15 -12.09 -3.21 -7.50
C ALA A 15 -12.51 -4.61 -7.99
N ALA A 16 -12.49 -4.84 -9.30
CA ALA A 16 -12.80 -6.13 -9.91
C ALA A 16 -11.78 -7.20 -9.51
N ALA A 17 -10.49 -6.86 -9.44
CA ALA A 17 -9.44 -7.77 -8.97
C ALA A 17 -9.71 -8.24 -7.52
N ILE A 18 -10.09 -7.33 -6.62
CA ILE A 18 -10.48 -7.66 -5.24
C ILE A 18 -11.72 -8.57 -5.23
N LYS A 19 -12.79 -8.19 -5.95
CA LYS A 19 -14.06 -8.93 -5.99
C LYS A 19 -13.94 -10.32 -6.62
N SER A 20 -12.88 -10.58 -7.39
CA SER A 20 -12.64 -11.89 -8.00
C SER A 20 -12.20 -12.96 -6.98
N VAL A 21 -11.74 -12.53 -5.80
CA VAL A 21 -11.28 -13.43 -4.74
C VAL A 21 -12.46 -13.83 -3.85
N LYS A 22 -12.66 -15.13 -3.67
CA LYS A 22 -13.71 -15.66 -2.79
C LYS A 22 -13.39 -15.34 -1.32
N ASN A 23 -14.43 -15.25 -0.48
CA ASN A 23 -14.32 -15.00 0.97
C ASN A 23 -13.72 -13.63 1.35
N VAL A 24 -13.75 -12.66 0.41
CA VAL A 24 -13.46 -11.25 0.66
C VAL A 24 -14.63 -10.39 0.17
N ALA A 25 -15.00 -9.40 0.96
CA ALA A 25 -15.93 -8.35 0.58
C ALA A 25 -15.16 -7.04 0.39
N LEU A 26 -15.32 -6.40 -0.77
CA LEU A 26 -14.97 -4.98 -0.93
C LEU A 26 -16.06 -4.16 -0.26
N LEU A 27 -15.72 -3.49 0.85
CA LEU A 27 -16.65 -2.73 1.68
C LEU A 27 -16.82 -1.30 1.19
N ASP A 28 -15.73 -0.66 0.77
CA ASP A 28 -15.74 0.75 0.38
C ASP A 28 -14.61 1.10 -0.59
N VAL A 29 -14.85 2.12 -1.42
CA VAL A 29 -13.88 2.73 -2.33
C VAL A 29 -14.07 4.24 -2.24
N ASP A 30 -13.10 4.93 -1.65
CA ASP A 30 -13.15 6.36 -1.36
C ASP A 30 -12.07 7.12 -2.18
N PRO A 31 -12.41 7.62 -3.38
CA PRO A 31 -11.49 8.34 -4.24
C PRO A 31 -11.45 9.84 -3.89
N GLY A 32 -10.23 10.37 -3.75
CA GLY A 32 -9.97 11.81 -3.67
C GLY A 32 -9.31 12.33 -4.95
N ALA A 33 -10.03 13.18 -5.69
CA ALA A 33 -9.54 13.74 -6.95
C ALA A 33 -8.35 14.71 -6.77
N ASP A 34 -8.39 15.55 -5.74
CA ASP A 34 -7.33 16.53 -5.44
C ASP A 34 -6.09 15.84 -4.84
N THR A 35 -6.32 14.92 -3.90
CA THR A 35 -5.27 14.06 -3.33
C THR A 35 -4.71 13.05 -4.33
N ASN A 36 -5.41 12.83 -5.45
CA ASN A 36 -5.14 11.81 -6.47
C ASN A 36 -4.82 10.44 -5.86
N ARG A 37 -5.66 10.04 -4.90
CA ARG A 37 -5.49 8.82 -4.11
C ARG A 37 -6.85 8.22 -3.82
N THR A 38 -6.91 6.89 -3.84
CA THR A 38 -8.11 6.14 -3.46
C THR A 38 -7.82 5.18 -2.32
N VAL A 39 -8.68 5.20 -1.31
CA VAL A 39 -8.68 4.22 -0.22
C VAL A 39 -9.66 3.10 -0.59
N PHE A 40 -9.17 1.86 -0.58
CA PHE A 40 -10.01 0.68 -0.73
C PHE A 40 -10.07 -0.02 0.61
N THR A 41 -11.29 -0.33 1.05
CA THR A 41 -11.53 -1.07 2.30
C THR A 41 -12.13 -2.41 1.96
N MET A 42 -11.51 -3.49 2.42
CA MET A 42 -11.98 -4.85 2.23
C MET A 42 -11.84 -5.65 3.52
N ALA A 43 -12.70 -6.64 3.71
CA ALA A 43 -12.67 -7.53 4.86
C ALA A 43 -13.02 -8.96 4.42
N GLY A 44 -12.51 -9.95 5.14
CA GLY A 44 -12.71 -11.35 4.78
C GLY A 44 -11.84 -12.28 5.60
N GLU A 45 -11.80 -13.55 5.17
CA GLU A 45 -10.90 -14.53 5.77
C GLU A 45 -9.43 -14.12 5.54
N PRO A 46 -8.53 -14.32 6.52
CA PRO A 46 -7.17 -13.79 6.48
C PRO A 46 -6.40 -14.08 5.18
N GLU A 47 -6.39 -15.34 4.76
CA GLU A 47 -5.70 -15.78 3.54
C GLU A 47 -6.32 -15.21 2.27
N ALA A 48 -7.65 -15.08 2.27
CA ALA A 48 -8.37 -14.50 1.16
C ALA A 48 -8.09 -12.99 1.04
N VAL A 49 -7.99 -12.27 2.16
CA VAL A 49 -7.61 -10.84 2.18
C VAL A 49 -6.18 -10.64 1.67
N VAL A 50 -5.24 -11.53 2.03
CA VAL A 50 -3.86 -11.50 1.48
C VAL A 50 -3.88 -11.68 -0.04
N GLU A 51 -4.65 -12.65 -0.55
CA GLU A 51 -4.79 -12.86 -1.99
C GLU A 51 -5.43 -11.65 -2.69
N ALA A 52 -6.51 -11.11 -2.15
CA ALA A 52 -7.18 -9.93 -2.70
C ALA A 52 -6.26 -8.70 -2.72
N ALA A 53 -5.50 -8.48 -1.65
CA ALA A 53 -4.49 -7.42 -1.58
C ALA A 53 -3.42 -7.59 -2.65
N PHE A 54 -2.90 -8.81 -2.83
CA PHE A 54 -1.91 -9.11 -3.86
C PHE A 54 -2.46 -8.83 -5.27
N GLN A 55 -3.67 -9.32 -5.59
CA GLN A 55 -4.28 -9.09 -6.91
C GLN A 55 -4.54 -7.59 -7.16
N ALA A 56 -4.95 -6.85 -6.14
CA ALA A 56 -5.14 -5.40 -6.23
C ALA A 56 -3.82 -4.67 -6.48
N ILE A 57 -2.76 -5.01 -5.75
CA ILE A 57 -1.40 -4.43 -5.93
C ILE A 57 -0.88 -4.75 -7.33
N LYS A 58 -1.01 -5.99 -7.78
CA LYS A 58 -0.61 -6.41 -9.13
C LYS A 58 -1.35 -5.61 -10.20
N LYS A 59 -2.68 -5.49 -10.08
CA LYS A 59 -3.49 -4.71 -11.03
C LYS A 59 -3.10 -3.23 -11.04
N ALA A 60 -2.84 -2.65 -9.86
CA ALA A 60 -2.36 -1.28 -9.75
C ALA A 60 -0.99 -1.10 -10.43
N ALA A 61 -0.04 -2.02 -10.22
CA ALA A 61 1.27 -1.98 -10.88
C ALA A 61 1.20 -2.17 -12.41
N GLU A 62 0.15 -2.82 -12.92
CA GLU A 62 -0.09 -2.93 -14.36
C GLU A 62 -0.60 -1.61 -14.96
N LEU A 63 -1.48 -0.89 -14.25
CA LEU A 63 -2.27 0.22 -14.80
C LEU A 63 -1.75 1.62 -14.40
N ILE A 64 -1.16 1.77 -13.22
CA ILE A 64 -0.69 3.06 -12.70
C ILE A 64 0.79 3.24 -13.07
N ASP A 65 1.10 4.41 -13.62
CA ASP A 65 2.46 4.84 -13.95
C ASP A 65 2.87 6.00 -13.03
N MET A 66 3.64 5.67 -11.98
CA MET A 66 4.07 6.65 -10.97
C MET A 66 4.93 7.78 -11.53
N SER A 67 5.60 7.57 -12.68
CA SER A 67 6.37 8.63 -13.33
C SER A 67 5.51 9.79 -13.85
N LYS A 68 4.18 9.58 -13.95
CA LYS A 68 3.19 10.58 -14.37
C LYS A 68 2.24 10.98 -13.24
N HIS A 69 2.37 10.37 -12.06
CA HIS A 69 1.46 10.60 -10.94
C HIS A 69 1.87 11.84 -10.13
N HIS A 70 0.90 12.73 -9.94
CA HIS A 70 0.97 13.85 -9.01
C HIS A 70 -0.36 14.03 -8.27
N GLY A 71 -0.30 14.37 -6.98
CA GLY A 71 -1.45 14.63 -6.12
C GLY A 71 -1.00 15.35 -4.85
N GLU A 72 -1.94 15.98 -4.13
CA GLU A 72 -1.63 16.74 -2.91
C GLU A 72 -1.25 15.85 -1.72
N HIS A 73 -1.64 14.57 -1.76
CA HIS A 73 -1.31 13.64 -0.70
C HIS A 73 0.04 12.97 -0.99
N PRO A 74 0.96 12.94 -0.01
CA PRO A 74 2.25 12.35 -0.27
C PRO A 74 2.12 10.86 -0.65
N ARG A 75 3.06 10.36 -1.45
CA ARG A 75 3.00 8.98 -1.96
C ARG A 75 4.37 8.50 -2.40
N MET A 76 4.60 7.20 -2.38
CA MET A 76 5.84 6.62 -2.94
C MET A 76 5.62 5.47 -3.93
N GLY A 77 4.38 5.01 -4.15
CA GLY A 77 4.12 3.93 -5.09
C GLY A 77 2.69 3.85 -5.61
N ALA A 78 2.50 3.06 -6.66
CA ALA A 78 1.20 2.80 -7.29
C ALA A 78 0.21 2.23 -6.26
N THR A 79 0.71 1.33 -5.42
CA THR A 79 0.16 1.08 -4.10
C THR A 79 1.07 1.73 -3.08
N ASP A 80 0.61 2.79 -2.43
CA ASP A 80 1.42 3.52 -1.45
C ASP A 80 1.50 2.73 -0.13
N VAL A 81 0.34 2.41 0.46
CA VAL A 81 0.27 1.63 1.70
C VAL A 81 -0.86 0.59 1.72
N CYS A 82 -0.56 -0.58 2.29
CA CYS A 82 -1.48 -1.71 2.47
C CYS A 82 -1.40 -2.26 3.92
N PRO A 83 -2.16 -1.68 4.88
CA PRO A 83 -2.22 -2.18 6.25
C PRO A 83 -3.25 -3.31 6.41
N PHE A 84 -2.94 -4.27 7.29
CA PHE A 84 -3.87 -5.25 7.87
C PHE A 84 -4.34 -4.75 9.24
N ILE A 85 -5.60 -5.00 9.58
CA ILE A 85 -6.21 -4.59 10.84
C ILE A 85 -6.94 -5.80 11.43
N PRO A 86 -6.67 -6.22 12.68
CA PRO A 86 -7.43 -7.28 13.33
C PRO A 86 -8.86 -6.81 13.62
N ILE A 87 -9.86 -7.64 13.30
CA ILE A 87 -11.29 -7.31 13.49
C ILE A 87 -11.93 -8.16 14.59
N SER A 88 -12.02 -9.48 14.39
CA SER A 88 -12.58 -10.43 15.36
C SER A 88 -11.68 -11.63 15.46
N ASP A 89 -11.44 -12.09 16.68
CA ASP A 89 -10.71 -13.33 16.96
C ASP A 89 -9.35 -13.43 16.26
N MET A 90 -8.66 -12.29 16.18
CA MET A 90 -7.35 -12.18 15.54
C MET A 90 -6.46 -11.21 16.32
N THR A 91 -5.21 -11.61 16.47
CA THR A 91 -4.17 -10.82 17.14
C THR A 91 -3.45 -9.89 16.17
N MET A 92 -2.76 -8.88 16.71
CA MET A 92 -1.89 -8.01 15.93
C MET A 92 -0.72 -8.80 15.33
N GLU A 93 -0.16 -9.74 16.09
CA GLU A 93 0.95 -10.60 15.68
C GLU A 93 0.59 -11.44 14.45
N GLU A 94 -0.63 -12.00 14.40
CA GLU A 94 -1.12 -12.70 13.22
C GLU A 94 -1.23 -11.77 12.00
N CYS A 95 -1.74 -10.56 12.18
CA CYS A 95 -1.78 -9.56 11.10
C CYS A 95 -0.38 -9.19 10.59
N VAL A 96 0.63 -9.12 11.49
CA VAL A 96 2.03 -8.88 11.12
C VAL A 96 2.56 -10.02 10.23
N GLU A 97 2.23 -11.28 10.54
CA GLU A 97 2.62 -12.40 9.70
C GLU A 97 1.97 -12.35 8.32
N TYR A 98 0.70 -11.95 8.21
CA TYR A 98 0.04 -11.73 6.92
C TYR A 98 0.66 -10.56 6.13
N ALA A 99 1.03 -9.48 6.82
CA ALA A 99 1.76 -8.35 6.21
C ALA A 99 3.11 -8.79 5.63
N ARG A 100 3.87 -9.63 6.36
CA ARG A 100 5.13 -10.22 5.89
C ARG A 100 4.90 -11.15 4.70
N LYS A 101 3.89 -12.00 4.76
CA LYS A 101 3.51 -12.91 3.68
C LYS A 101 3.20 -12.16 2.39
N LEU A 102 2.36 -11.12 2.49
CA LEU A 102 2.03 -10.27 1.35
C LEU A 102 3.28 -9.54 0.83
N GLY A 103 4.06 -8.93 1.72
CA GLY A 103 5.25 -8.15 1.35
C GLY A 103 6.30 -8.98 0.63
N LYS A 104 6.57 -10.19 1.12
CA LYS A 104 7.48 -11.13 0.44
C LYS A 104 7.00 -11.45 -0.97
N ARG A 105 5.71 -11.78 -1.11
CA ARG A 105 5.13 -12.15 -2.41
C ARG A 105 5.12 -10.98 -3.41
N VAL A 106 4.79 -9.78 -2.95
CA VAL A 106 4.85 -8.55 -3.77
C VAL A 106 6.29 -8.29 -4.23
N GLY A 107 7.25 -8.42 -3.32
CA GLY A 107 8.66 -8.26 -3.65
C GLY A 107 9.18 -9.28 -4.66
N ASP A 108 8.82 -10.55 -4.47
CA ASP A 108 9.31 -11.67 -5.29
C ASP A 108 8.62 -11.77 -6.66
N GLU A 109 7.31 -11.53 -6.73
CA GLU A 109 6.53 -11.75 -7.96
C GLU A 109 6.34 -10.49 -8.82
N LEU A 110 6.43 -9.30 -8.22
CA LEU A 110 6.15 -8.03 -8.91
C LEU A 110 7.39 -7.12 -9.04
N ASP A 111 8.53 -7.52 -8.49
CA ASP A 111 9.78 -6.71 -8.46
C ASP A 111 9.57 -5.30 -7.89
N ILE A 112 8.73 -5.20 -6.85
CA ILE A 112 8.44 -3.93 -6.15
C ILE A 112 9.19 -3.93 -4.82
N PRO A 113 10.00 -2.90 -4.52
CA PRO A 113 10.57 -2.72 -3.18
C PRO A 113 9.46 -2.57 -2.12
N VAL A 114 9.51 -3.39 -1.08
CA VAL A 114 8.52 -3.37 0.01
C VAL A 114 9.17 -3.00 1.34
N TYR A 115 8.57 -2.04 2.03
CA TYR A 115 8.95 -1.62 3.37
C TYR A 115 7.86 -2.00 4.38
N LEU A 116 8.24 -2.71 5.44
CA LEU A 116 7.36 -2.97 6.56
C LEU A 116 7.41 -1.80 7.53
N TYR A 117 6.25 -1.37 8.01
CA TYR A 117 6.13 -0.22 8.91
C TYR A 117 5.28 -0.54 10.14
N GLU A 118 5.22 0.39 11.10
CA GLU A 118 4.44 0.28 12.35
C GLU A 118 4.64 -1.05 13.11
N ASN A 119 3.61 -1.85 13.40
CA ASN A 119 3.76 -3.10 14.15
C ASN A 119 4.51 -4.18 13.36
N ALA A 120 4.56 -4.06 12.02
CA ALA A 120 5.36 -4.95 11.18
C ALA A 120 6.80 -4.46 10.97
N ALA A 121 7.14 -3.25 11.44
CA ALA A 121 8.44 -2.62 11.18
C ALA A 121 9.60 -3.49 11.67
N THR A 122 10.60 -3.68 10.80
CA THR A 122 11.85 -4.38 11.12
C THR A 122 12.90 -3.45 11.74
N LYS A 123 12.68 -2.14 11.62
CA LYS A 123 13.54 -1.09 12.16
C LYS A 123 12.73 -0.12 13.03
N PRO A 124 13.27 0.36 14.17
CA PRO A 124 12.58 1.31 15.04
C PRO A 124 12.09 2.58 14.31
N GLU A 125 12.89 3.11 13.40
CA GLU A 125 12.59 4.31 12.61
C GLU A 125 11.44 4.12 11.61
N TRP A 126 11.18 2.89 11.18
CA TRP A 126 10.09 2.56 10.25
C TRP A 126 8.75 2.35 10.96
N LYS A 127 8.70 2.45 12.28
CA LYS A 127 7.41 2.48 13.01
C LYS A 127 6.51 3.63 12.53
N ASN A 128 7.10 4.77 12.17
CA ASN A 128 6.37 5.90 11.61
C ASN A 128 6.39 5.85 10.07
N LEU A 129 5.20 5.72 9.47
CA LEU A 129 5.04 5.73 8.01
C LEU A 129 5.65 6.98 7.35
N ALA A 130 5.57 8.15 7.99
CA ALA A 130 6.12 9.39 7.45
C ALA A 130 7.64 9.31 7.25
N ASN A 131 8.35 8.53 8.09
CA ASN A 131 9.78 8.29 7.89
C ASN A 131 10.00 7.44 6.65
N VAL A 132 9.27 6.33 6.50
CA VAL A 132 9.36 5.45 5.32
C VAL A 132 9.10 6.22 4.03
N ARG A 133 8.06 7.08 4.04
CA ARG A 133 7.65 7.93 2.91
C ARG A 133 8.41 9.25 2.80
N SER A 134 9.43 9.50 3.61
CA SER A 134 10.17 10.77 3.57
C SER A 134 10.79 10.99 2.20
N GLY A 135 10.51 12.16 1.59
CA GLY A 135 10.92 12.50 0.23
C GLY A 135 10.12 11.83 -0.89
N GLU A 136 9.07 11.06 -0.55
CA GLU A 136 8.09 10.52 -1.49
C GLU A 136 8.68 9.62 -2.59
N TYR A 137 7.99 9.53 -3.73
CA TYR A 137 8.44 8.82 -4.94
C TYR A 137 9.77 9.39 -5.47
N GLU A 138 9.94 10.71 -5.41
CA GLU A 138 11.10 11.42 -5.96
C GLU A 138 12.41 11.08 -5.25
N ALA A 139 12.35 10.65 -3.98
CA ALA A 139 13.53 10.23 -3.21
C ALA A 139 13.90 8.75 -3.40
N LEU A 140 13.07 7.94 -4.07
CA LEU A 140 13.32 6.51 -4.25
C LEU A 140 14.60 6.20 -5.04
N PRO A 141 14.97 6.93 -6.11
CA PRO A 141 16.24 6.70 -6.79
C PRO A 141 17.46 6.85 -5.88
N GLN A 142 17.45 7.81 -4.96
CA GLN A 142 18.53 8.03 -4.01
C GLN A 142 18.52 6.94 -2.94
N LYS A 143 17.35 6.59 -2.39
CA LYS A 143 17.18 5.49 -1.41
C LYS A 143 17.64 4.14 -1.98
N ALA A 144 17.43 3.88 -3.27
CA ALA A 144 17.89 2.66 -3.93
C ALA A 144 19.43 2.52 -3.95
N ASN A 145 20.17 3.62 -3.76
CA ASN A 145 21.63 3.60 -3.68
C ASN A 145 22.17 3.60 -2.24
N ASP A 146 21.29 3.71 -1.24
CA ASP A 146 21.67 3.76 0.18
C ASP A 146 21.38 2.42 0.87
N PRO A 147 22.40 1.71 1.38
CA PRO A 147 22.22 0.47 2.15
C PRO A 147 21.30 0.61 3.36
N ALA A 148 21.20 1.81 3.97
CA ALA A 148 20.29 2.07 5.08
C ALA A 148 18.82 1.92 4.67
N TRP A 149 18.53 2.13 3.38
CA TRP A 149 17.20 2.06 2.78
C TRP A 149 16.93 0.75 2.02
N LYS A 150 17.75 -0.28 2.23
CA LYS A 150 17.47 -1.63 1.70
C LYS A 150 16.06 -2.07 2.14
N PRO A 151 15.15 -2.41 1.21
CA PRO A 151 13.78 -2.82 1.54
C PRO A 151 13.76 -4.16 2.27
N ASP A 152 12.67 -4.44 2.98
CA ASP A 152 12.47 -5.72 3.67
C ASP A 152 12.29 -6.86 2.66
N PHE A 153 11.59 -6.59 1.57
CA PHE A 153 11.37 -7.53 0.48
C PHE A 153 11.49 -6.86 -0.89
N GLY A 154 11.71 -7.69 -1.91
CA GLY A 154 11.90 -7.24 -3.29
C GLY A 154 13.30 -6.68 -3.55
N PRO A 155 13.55 -6.19 -4.77
CA PRO A 155 14.85 -5.72 -5.18
C PRO A 155 15.21 -4.40 -4.47
N HIS A 156 16.47 -4.23 -4.09
CA HIS A 156 17.01 -2.92 -3.68
C HIS A 156 17.33 -2.09 -4.93
N ALA A 157 16.30 -1.76 -5.70
CA ALA A 157 16.40 -1.04 -6.97
C ALA A 157 15.20 -0.11 -7.14
N PHE A 158 15.39 0.98 -7.88
CA PHE A 158 14.31 1.90 -8.18
C PHE A 158 13.38 1.30 -9.25
N ASN A 159 12.10 1.15 -8.91
CA ASN A 159 11.06 0.78 -9.85
C ASN A 159 10.31 2.05 -10.31
N ALA A 160 10.67 2.59 -11.47
CA ALA A 160 10.09 3.84 -11.98
C ALA A 160 8.58 3.75 -12.28
N LYS A 161 8.07 2.57 -12.61
CA LYS A 161 6.64 2.41 -12.92
C LYS A 161 5.80 2.36 -11.65
N SER A 162 6.18 1.50 -10.71
CA SER A 162 5.36 1.19 -9.53
C SER A 162 5.79 1.91 -8.27
N GLY A 163 6.99 2.47 -8.22
CA GLY A 163 7.58 3.03 -7.01
C GLY A 163 7.89 1.96 -5.95
N ALA A 164 7.56 2.24 -4.70
CA ALA A 164 7.70 1.32 -3.56
C ALA A 164 6.40 1.20 -2.77
N THR A 165 6.18 0.07 -2.11
CA THR A 165 4.97 -0.20 -1.33
C THR A 165 5.31 -0.33 0.16
N ALA A 166 4.52 0.30 1.03
CA ALA A 166 4.59 0.06 2.48
C ALA A 166 3.47 -0.88 2.94
N ILE A 167 3.81 -1.91 3.72
CA ILE A 167 2.86 -2.93 4.20
C ILE A 167 3.00 -3.06 5.71
N SER A 168 1.89 -3.24 6.42
CA SER A 168 1.91 -3.26 7.89
C SER A 168 0.71 -3.99 8.47
N ALA A 169 0.73 -4.16 9.80
CA ALA A 169 -0.42 -4.42 10.63
C ALA A 169 -0.62 -3.29 11.64
N ARG A 170 -1.86 -2.88 11.89
CA ARG A 170 -2.17 -1.78 12.80
C ARG A 170 -3.57 -1.79 13.36
N GLU A 171 -3.76 -0.99 14.41
CA GLU A 171 -5.07 -0.71 14.97
C GLU A 171 -5.95 0.07 13.98
N PHE A 172 -7.26 0.08 14.24
CA PHE A 172 -8.19 0.94 13.51
C PHE A 172 -7.71 2.40 13.53
N LEU A 173 -7.76 3.05 12.37
CA LEU A 173 -7.48 4.48 12.23
C LEU A 173 -8.68 5.13 11.58
N ILE A 174 -9.14 6.22 12.19
CA ILE A 174 -10.19 7.07 11.65
C ILE A 174 -9.51 8.27 11.00
N ALA A 175 -9.56 8.35 9.68
CA ALA A 175 -9.11 9.52 8.95
C ALA A 175 -10.23 10.57 9.03
N TYR A 176 -9.94 11.73 9.64
CA TYR A 176 -10.92 12.78 9.88
C TYR A 176 -10.37 14.14 9.43
N ASN A 177 -11.03 14.75 8.45
CA ASN A 177 -10.68 16.07 7.93
C ASN A 177 -11.65 17.12 8.47
N ILE A 178 -11.13 18.28 8.90
CA ILE A 178 -11.92 19.42 9.35
C ILE A 178 -11.80 20.53 8.30
N ASN A 179 -12.91 20.86 7.66
CA ASN A 179 -12.97 21.98 6.72
C ASN A 179 -13.08 23.29 7.50
N LEU A 180 -12.09 24.17 7.30
CA LEU A 180 -12.05 25.49 7.93
C LEU A 180 -12.27 26.55 6.85
N ASN A 181 -13.18 27.50 7.08
CA ASN A 181 -13.39 28.66 6.21
C ASN A 181 -12.39 29.78 6.60
N THR A 182 -11.10 29.50 6.45
CA THR A 182 -9.98 30.40 6.79
C THR A 182 -9.26 30.89 5.56
#